data_AF-A0A7H4M2R7-F1
#
_entry.id   AF-A0A7H4M2R7-F1
#
_cell.length_a   1.000
_cell.length_b   1.000
_cell.length_c   1.000
_cell.angle_alpha   90.00
_cell.angle_beta   90.00
_cell.angle_gamma   90.00
#
_symmetry.space_group_name_H-M   'P 1'
#
loop_
_entity.id
_entity.type
_entity.pdbx_description
1 polymer ?
#
loop_
_entity_poly.entity_id
_entity_poly.type
_entity_poly.pdbx_seq_one_letter_code
_entity_poly.pdbx_strand_id
1 'polypeptide(L)'
;MTRKISALMLGVSLVLASSQAVAHGHHSHGPALTEAEQKASEGIFADQDVKDRALSDWEGIWQSVNPYLLNGDLDPVLEQKAKKAGKSVAEYREYYKKGYATDVDQIGIEDNVMEFHVGKTVNACRYAYSGYKILTYASGKKACATCSNASRRIQKRRSLFSLAITPSRRASPNISISLWAMSPRKRC
;
A
#
# COMPACT_ATOMS: atom_id res chain seq x y z
N MET A 1 70.49 21.32 42.94
CA MET A 1 70.88 21.18 41.51
C MET A 1 69.65 20.89 40.67
N THR A 2 69.55 21.58 39.54
CA THR A 2 68.46 21.62 38.56
C THR A 2 68.54 20.49 37.52
N ARG A 3 67.40 20.01 36.99
CA ARG A 3 67.07 20.05 35.54
C ARG A 3 65.71 19.42 35.19
N LYS A 4 64.99 20.14 34.31
CA LYS A 4 63.80 19.72 33.55
C LYS A 4 64.22 18.86 32.34
N ILE A 5 63.40 17.88 31.93
CA ILE A 5 63.26 17.46 30.51
C ILE A 5 61.80 17.08 30.24
N SER A 6 61.20 17.77 29.26
CA SER A 6 59.95 17.42 28.58
C SER A 6 60.17 16.27 27.59
N ALA A 7 59.18 15.40 27.40
CA ALA A 7 59.00 14.70 26.13
C ALA A 7 57.52 14.38 25.88
N LEU A 8 57.09 14.87 24.73
CA LEU A 8 55.83 14.77 24.01
C LEU A 8 55.49 13.31 23.64
N MET A 9 54.25 12.88 23.85
CA MET A 9 53.64 11.82 23.03
C MET A 9 52.19 12.18 22.70
N LEU A 10 51.96 12.48 21.42
CA LEU A 10 50.65 12.54 20.79
C LEU A 10 50.03 11.13 20.80
N GLY A 11 48.94 10.94 21.54
CA GLY A 11 48.05 9.79 21.40
C GLY A 11 46.78 10.21 20.68
N VAL A 12 46.67 9.86 19.40
CA VAL A 12 45.51 10.07 18.53
C VAL A 12 44.28 9.42 19.16
N SER A 13 43.40 10.21 19.76
CA SER A 13 42.07 9.77 20.17
C SER A 13 41.16 9.84 18.96
N LEU A 14 41.08 8.72 18.24
CA LEU A 14 40.16 8.52 17.13
C LEU A 14 38.73 8.44 17.70
N VAL A 15 38.05 9.59 17.76
CA VAL A 15 36.62 9.64 18.06
C VAL A 15 35.91 8.94 16.89
N LEU A 16 35.36 7.74 17.15
CA LEU A 16 34.39 7.12 16.27
C LEU A 16 33.14 8.01 16.23
N ALA A 17 33.14 8.99 15.32
CA ALA A 17 31.93 9.62 14.85
C ALA A 17 31.16 8.55 14.09
N SER A 18 30.25 7.89 14.80
CA SER A 18 29.24 6.99 14.27
C SER A 18 28.60 7.61 13.03
N SER A 19 28.92 7.02 11.89
CA SER A 19 28.35 7.37 10.59
C SER A 19 26.85 7.11 10.65
N GLN A 20 26.04 8.17 10.73
CA GLN A 20 24.62 8.06 10.39
C GLN A 20 24.52 7.96 8.87
N ALA A 21 24.81 6.77 8.34
CA ALA A 21 24.41 6.40 7.00
C ALA A 21 22.89 6.27 7.00
N VAL A 22 22.18 7.30 6.54
CA VAL A 22 20.77 7.17 6.20
C VAL A 22 20.71 6.23 5.00
N ALA A 23 20.46 4.95 5.28
CA ALA A 23 20.14 3.97 4.27
C ALA A 23 18.79 4.32 3.62
N HIS A 24 18.80 5.24 2.66
CA HIS A 24 17.72 5.33 1.68
C HIS A 24 17.93 4.17 0.70
N GLY A 25 17.53 2.96 1.13
CA GLY A 25 17.50 1.80 0.24
C GLY A 25 16.69 2.13 -1.02
N HIS A 26 17.21 1.76 -2.18
CA HIS A 26 16.49 1.86 -3.45
C HIS A 26 15.26 0.94 -3.39
N HIS A 27 14.13 1.46 -2.90
CA HIS A 27 12.84 0.77 -2.89
C HIS A 27 12.24 0.80 -4.31
N SER A 28 12.82 0.01 -5.22
CA SER A 28 12.32 -0.10 -6.59
C SER A 28 11.47 -1.35 -6.74
N HIS A 29 10.17 -1.15 -6.99
CA HIS A 29 9.19 -2.21 -7.24
C HIS A 29 8.93 -2.43 -8.73
N GLY A 30 9.97 -2.30 -9.56
CA GLY A 30 9.93 -2.43 -11.02
C GLY A 30 10.40 -1.17 -11.75
N PRO A 31 10.20 -1.09 -13.08
CA PRO A 31 10.55 0.08 -13.87
C PRO A 31 9.81 1.33 -13.36
N ALA A 32 10.44 2.50 -13.51
CA ALA A 32 9.81 3.78 -13.23
C ALA A 32 8.45 3.90 -13.96
N LEU A 33 7.47 4.54 -13.31
CA LEU A 33 6.19 4.81 -13.93
C LEU A 33 6.38 5.82 -15.07
N THR A 34 5.68 5.62 -16.17
CA THR A 34 5.52 6.68 -17.17
C THR A 34 4.70 7.83 -16.58
N GLU A 35 4.79 9.02 -17.17
CA GLU A 35 3.98 10.18 -16.72
C GLU A 35 2.47 9.87 -16.74
N ALA A 36 2.00 9.14 -17.75
CA ALA A 36 0.62 8.70 -17.85
C ALA A 36 0.23 7.75 -16.71
N GLU A 37 1.10 6.80 -16.36
CA GLU A 37 0.88 5.89 -15.23
C GLU A 37 0.93 6.60 -13.88
N GLN A 38 1.78 7.61 -13.74
CA GLN A 38 1.83 8.45 -12.55
C GLN A 38 0.54 9.26 -12.40
N LYS A 39 0.09 9.94 -13.45
CA LYS A 39 -1.21 10.66 -13.47
C LYS A 39 -2.37 9.72 -13.19
N ALA A 40 -2.37 8.53 -13.77
CA ALA A 40 -3.38 7.52 -13.49
C ALA A 40 -3.41 7.13 -12.01
N SER A 41 -2.24 6.96 -11.39
CA SER A 41 -2.11 6.66 -9.95
C SER A 41 -2.64 7.78 -9.04
N GLU A 42 -2.71 9.01 -9.54
CA GLU A 42 -3.27 10.17 -8.85
C GLU A 42 -4.77 10.36 -9.10
N GLY A 43 -5.38 9.48 -9.91
CA GLY A 43 -6.78 9.49 -10.30
C GLY A 43 -7.09 10.35 -11.53
N ILE A 44 -6.09 10.62 -12.38
CA ILE A 44 -6.19 11.44 -13.59
C ILE A 44 -5.90 10.57 -14.82
N PHE A 45 -6.95 10.19 -15.54
CA PHE A 45 -6.87 9.36 -16.76
C PHE A 45 -8.15 9.50 -17.60
N ALA A 46 -8.13 9.17 -18.88
CA ALA A 46 -9.36 9.08 -19.69
C ALA A 46 -9.98 7.68 -19.57
N ASP A 47 -11.30 7.58 -19.69
CA ASP A 47 -12.00 6.29 -19.52
C ASP A 47 -11.57 5.27 -20.59
N GLN A 48 -11.28 5.74 -21.80
CA GLN A 48 -10.76 4.94 -22.91
C GLN A 48 -9.35 4.36 -22.66
N ASP A 49 -8.61 4.91 -21.70
CA ASP A 49 -7.26 4.43 -21.36
C ASP A 49 -7.29 3.25 -20.39
N VAL A 50 -8.47 2.94 -19.81
CA VAL A 50 -8.66 1.84 -18.87
C VAL A 50 -8.73 0.51 -19.61
N LYS A 51 -7.88 -0.43 -19.20
CA LYS A 51 -7.82 -1.78 -19.78
C LYS A 51 -8.28 -2.82 -18.77
N ASP A 52 -8.82 -3.92 -19.30
CA ASP A 52 -9.10 -5.11 -18.51
C ASP A 52 -7.83 -5.64 -17.84
N ARG A 53 -7.99 -6.22 -16.65
CA ARG A 53 -6.88 -6.78 -15.86
C ARG A 53 -7.24 -8.16 -15.35
N ALA A 54 -6.30 -9.09 -15.48
CA ALA A 54 -6.44 -10.44 -14.96
C ALA A 54 -6.18 -10.47 -13.44
N LEU A 55 -6.79 -11.43 -12.74
CA LEU A 55 -6.59 -11.58 -11.29
C LEU A 55 -5.12 -11.85 -10.92
N SER A 56 -4.34 -12.41 -11.84
CA SER A 56 -2.89 -12.63 -11.70
C SER A 56 -2.06 -11.34 -11.52
N ASP A 57 -2.62 -10.17 -11.82
CA ASP A 57 -1.97 -8.90 -11.52
C ASP A 57 -1.85 -8.64 -10.00
N TRP A 58 -2.68 -9.31 -9.21
CA TRP A 58 -2.68 -9.26 -7.75
C TRP A 58 -2.16 -10.56 -7.13
N GLU A 59 -1.54 -11.44 -7.90
CA GLU A 59 -0.99 -12.69 -7.41
C GLU A 59 0.07 -12.45 -6.32
N GLY A 60 0.05 -13.28 -5.29
CA GLY A 60 0.93 -13.18 -4.13
C GLY A 60 0.17 -13.17 -2.81
N ILE A 61 0.92 -12.86 -1.75
CA ILE A 61 0.42 -12.83 -0.37
C ILE A 61 0.33 -11.38 0.09
N TRP A 62 -0.83 -11.00 0.63
CA TRP A 62 -1.15 -9.65 1.05
C TRP A 62 -1.55 -9.63 2.52
N GLN A 63 -0.90 -8.78 3.31
CA GLN A 63 -1.22 -8.61 4.73
C GLN A 63 -2.12 -7.39 4.94
N SER A 64 -3.05 -7.51 5.88
CA SER A 64 -3.85 -6.38 6.35
C SER A 64 -2.98 -5.33 7.02
N VAL A 65 -3.22 -4.06 6.69
CA VAL A 65 -2.54 -2.93 7.34
C VAL A 65 -3.24 -2.46 8.62
N ASN A 66 -4.43 -2.99 8.90
CA ASN A 66 -5.24 -2.61 10.06
C ASN A 66 -4.49 -2.77 11.40
N PRO A 67 -3.75 -3.87 11.66
CA PRO A 67 -3.01 -4.03 12.91
C PRO A 67 -1.96 -2.93 13.14
N TYR A 68 -1.24 -2.52 12.08
CA TYR A 68 -0.24 -1.45 12.13
C TYR A 68 -0.87 -0.06 12.37
N LEU A 69 -2.12 0.13 11.94
CA LEU A 69 -2.86 1.35 12.27
C LEU A 69 -3.27 1.37 13.74
N LEU A 70 -3.72 0.22 14.26
CA LEU A 70 -4.25 0.11 15.62
C LEU A 70 -3.16 0.15 16.69
N ASN A 71 -1.97 -0.40 16.40
CA ASN A 71 -0.84 -0.40 17.33
C ASN A 71 0.02 0.90 17.28
N GLY A 72 -0.24 1.79 16.32
CA GLY A 72 0.46 3.08 16.18
C GLY A 72 1.68 3.07 15.26
N ASP A 73 2.03 1.94 14.64
CA ASP A 73 3.20 1.86 13.75
C ASP A 73 3.09 2.77 12.51
N LEU A 74 1.85 3.12 12.11
CA LEU A 74 1.60 4.05 11.01
C LEU A 74 1.63 5.53 11.41
N ASP A 75 1.89 5.88 12.67
CA ASP A 75 1.81 7.26 13.17
C ASP A 75 2.70 8.25 12.42
N PRO A 76 3.98 7.96 12.12
CA PRO A 76 4.82 8.86 11.33
C PRO A 76 4.27 9.12 9.93
N VAL A 77 3.64 8.12 9.31
CA VAL A 77 3.02 8.23 7.99
C VAL A 77 1.75 9.08 8.07
N LEU A 78 0.94 8.89 9.12
CA LEU A 78 -0.27 9.67 9.35
C LEU A 78 0.05 11.14 9.60
N GLU A 79 1.07 11.45 10.41
CA GLU A 79 1.53 12.81 10.66
C GLU A 79 1.90 13.55 9.38
N GLN A 80 2.73 12.92 8.54
CA GLN A 80 3.15 13.50 7.27
C GLN A 80 1.96 13.75 6.33
N LYS A 81 1.03 12.80 6.25
CA LYS A 81 -0.16 12.93 5.39
C LYS A 81 -1.17 13.94 5.94
N ALA A 82 -1.39 13.97 7.25
CA ALA A 82 -2.29 14.92 7.91
C ALA A 82 -1.79 16.36 7.72
N LYS A 83 -0.48 16.60 7.87
CA LYS A 83 0.15 17.90 7.59
C LYS A 83 -0.08 18.35 6.14
N LYS A 84 0.12 17.45 5.17
CA LYS A 84 -0.14 17.75 3.75
C LYS A 84 -1.62 18.01 3.45
N ALA A 85 -2.52 17.35 4.18
CA ALA A 85 -3.97 17.51 4.02
C ALA A 85 -4.56 18.67 4.84
N GLY A 86 -3.77 19.36 5.67
CA GLY A 86 -4.27 20.39 6.59
C GLY A 86 -5.24 19.85 7.65
N LYS A 87 -5.07 18.60 8.08
CA LYS A 87 -5.94 17.92 9.06
C LYS A 87 -5.19 17.61 10.35
N SER A 88 -5.90 17.39 11.45
CA SER A 88 -5.28 16.82 12.64
C SER A 88 -4.97 15.33 12.44
N VAL A 89 -3.94 14.83 13.13
CA VAL A 89 -3.57 13.40 13.09
C VAL A 89 -4.72 12.52 13.60
N ALA A 90 -5.44 12.97 14.64
CA ALA A 90 -6.56 12.25 15.23
C ALA A 90 -7.72 12.07 14.23
N GLU A 91 -8.16 13.15 13.57
CA GLU A 91 -9.21 13.08 12.54
C GLU A 91 -8.78 12.20 11.37
N TYR A 92 -7.51 12.28 10.99
CA TYR A 92 -6.96 11.52 9.88
C TYR A 92 -6.81 10.03 10.20
N ARG A 93 -6.46 9.69 11.46
CA ARG A 93 -6.45 8.32 11.97
C ARG A 93 -7.85 7.73 11.96
N GLU A 94 -8.86 8.46 12.44
CA GLU A 94 -10.25 7.97 12.45
C GLU A 94 -10.80 7.74 11.04
N TYR A 95 -10.38 8.56 10.06
CA TYR A 95 -10.68 8.31 8.65
C TYR A 95 -10.12 6.97 8.18
N TYR A 96 -8.84 6.68 8.45
CA TYR A 96 -8.22 5.42 8.05
C TYR A 96 -8.69 4.21 8.86
N LYS A 97 -9.04 4.40 10.13
CA LYS A 97 -9.61 3.34 10.98
C LYS A 97 -10.90 2.81 10.40
N LYS A 98 -11.76 3.69 9.89
CA LYS A 98 -12.99 3.31 9.15
C LYS A 98 -12.68 2.64 7.81
N GLY A 99 -11.60 3.04 7.14
CA GLY A 99 -11.21 2.48 5.84
C GLY A 99 -10.59 1.09 5.94
N TYR A 100 -9.70 0.87 6.92
CA TYR A 100 -8.91 -0.35 7.07
C TYR A 100 -9.55 -1.40 7.96
N ALA A 101 -10.64 -1.07 8.66
CA ALA A 101 -11.35 -2.02 9.51
C ALA A 101 -11.72 -3.30 8.75
N THR A 102 -11.15 -4.41 9.21
CA THR A 102 -11.37 -5.76 8.68
C THR A 102 -11.02 -6.79 9.75
N ASP A 103 -11.66 -7.95 9.67
CA ASP A 103 -11.36 -9.18 10.42
C ASP A 103 -10.43 -10.14 9.66
N VAL A 104 -10.13 -9.86 8.39
CA VAL A 104 -9.21 -10.65 7.57
C VAL A 104 -7.79 -10.16 7.77
N ASP A 105 -6.92 -11.09 8.13
CA ASP A 105 -5.51 -10.85 8.44
C ASP A 105 -4.64 -10.87 7.18
N GLN A 106 -4.94 -11.81 6.27
CA GLN A 106 -4.15 -12.08 5.08
C GLN A 106 -5.05 -12.53 3.92
N ILE A 107 -4.64 -12.16 2.70
CA ILE A 107 -5.19 -12.68 1.45
C ILE A 107 -4.08 -13.38 0.66
N GLY A 108 -4.32 -14.61 0.22
CA GLY A 108 -3.52 -15.28 -0.80
C GLY A 108 -4.23 -15.21 -2.16
N ILE A 109 -3.51 -14.92 -3.23
CA ILE A 109 -4.05 -14.91 -4.60
C ILE A 109 -3.12 -15.71 -5.50
N GLU A 110 -3.61 -16.80 -6.07
CA GLU A 110 -2.87 -17.69 -6.97
C GLU A 110 -3.86 -18.47 -7.85
N ASP A 111 -3.54 -18.70 -9.13
CA ASP A 111 -4.34 -19.54 -10.04
C ASP A 111 -5.86 -19.22 -10.10
N ASN A 112 -6.17 -17.93 -10.06
CA ASN A 112 -7.52 -17.35 -9.97
C ASN A 112 -8.30 -17.75 -8.71
N VAL A 113 -7.64 -18.27 -7.69
CA VAL A 113 -8.17 -18.53 -6.36
C VAL A 113 -7.78 -17.38 -5.44
N MET A 114 -8.74 -16.87 -4.69
CA MET A 114 -8.46 -15.97 -3.57
C MET A 114 -8.77 -16.68 -2.26
N GLU A 115 -7.81 -16.66 -1.35
CA GLU A 115 -7.89 -17.19 0.01
C GLU A 115 -7.96 -16.03 1.00
N PHE A 116 -8.85 -16.13 1.99
CA PHE A 116 -9.03 -15.14 3.04
C PHE A 116 -8.76 -15.81 4.39
N HIS A 117 -7.78 -15.32 5.13
CA HIS A 117 -7.40 -15.81 6.44
C HIS A 117 -8.03 -14.91 7.52
N VAL A 118 -8.81 -15.50 8.42
CA VAL A 118 -9.43 -14.84 9.57
C VAL A 118 -9.07 -15.66 10.82
N GLY A 119 -8.05 -15.21 11.55
CA GLY A 119 -7.44 -15.97 12.63
C GLY A 119 -6.97 -17.35 12.16
N LYS A 120 -7.59 -18.41 12.69
CA LYS A 120 -7.29 -19.80 12.31
C LYS A 120 -8.13 -20.33 11.14
N THR A 121 -9.09 -19.55 10.66
CA THR A 121 -10.03 -19.95 9.60
C THR A 121 -9.53 -19.47 8.25
N VAL A 122 -9.57 -20.35 7.24
CA VAL A 122 -9.23 -20.01 5.85
C VAL A 122 -10.43 -20.27 4.95
N ASN A 123 -10.80 -19.28 4.14
CA ASN A 123 -11.86 -19.40 3.14
C ASN A 123 -11.29 -19.17 1.75
N ALA A 124 -11.38 -20.16 0.86
CA ALA A 124 -10.86 -20.08 -0.50
C ALA A 124 -11.99 -20.18 -1.54
N CYS A 125 -11.87 -19.43 -2.63
CA CYS A 125 -12.78 -19.57 -3.77
C CYS A 125 -12.08 -19.20 -5.08
N ARG A 126 -12.41 -19.92 -6.16
CA ARG A 126 -12.05 -19.50 -7.52
C ARG A 126 -12.94 -18.35 -7.98
N TYR A 127 -12.34 -17.32 -8.55
CA TYR A 127 -12.98 -16.14 -9.09
C TYR A 127 -12.82 -16.07 -10.61
N ALA A 128 -13.89 -15.66 -11.28
CA ALA A 128 -13.88 -15.35 -12.70
C ALA A 128 -13.98 -13.84 -12.90
N TYR A 129 -13.18 -13.30 -13.82
CA TYR A 129 -13.27 -11.89 -14.21
C TYR A 129 -14.68 -11.55 -14.71
N SER A 130 -15.18 -10.36 -14.35
CA SER A 130 -16.52 -9.92 -14.74
C SER A 130 -16.56 -8.45 -15.18
N GLY A 131 -15.47 -7.93 -15.72
CA GLY A 131 -15.35 -6.54 -16.17
C GLY A 131 -14.73 -5.61 -15.12
N TYR A 132 -14.77 -4.32 -15.41
CA TYR A 132 -14.35 -3.27 -14.50
C TYR A 132 -15.41 -2.18 -14.36
N LYS A 133 -15.26 -1.33 -13.35
CA LYS A 133 -16.07 -0.13 -13.15
C LYS A 133 -15.17 1.07 -12.88
N ILE A 134 -15.40 2.15 -13.62
CA ILE A 134 -14.78 3.44 -13.35
C ILE A 134 -15.62 4.18 -12.30
N LEU A 135 -14.99 4.60 -11.21
CA LEU A 135 -15.61 5.40 -10.17
C LEU A 135 -15.09 6.83 -10.24
N THR A 136 -16.00 7.79 -10.13
CA THR A 136 -15.67 9.22 -10.02
C THR A 136 -15.99 9.71 -8.61
N TYR A 137 -15.01 10.34 -7.97
CA TYR A 137 -15.14 10.91 -6.64
C TYR A 137 -15.68 12.33 -6.69
N ALA A 138 -16.21 12.83 -5.56
CA ALA A 138 -16.67 14.22 -5.44
C ALA A 138 -15.55 15.24 -5.73
N SER A 139 -14.28 14.85 -5.57
CA SER A 139 -13.12 15.67 -5.92
C SER A 139 -12.82 15.71 -7.43
N GLY A 140 -13.57 15.00 -8.27
CA GLY A 140 -13.32 14.84 -9.71
C GLY A 140 -12.28 13.76 -10.04
N LYS A 141 -11.51 13.27 -9.06
CA LYS A 141 -10.57 12.16 -9.25
C LYS A 141 -11.32 10.87 -9.60
N LYS A 142 -10.67 9.99 -10.35
CA LYS A 142 -11.22 8.69 -10.75
C LYS A 142 -10.42 7.50 -10.19
N ALA A 143 -11.03 6.32 -10.16
CA ALA A 143 -10.38 5.05 -9.89
C ALA A 143 -11.02 3.92 -10.71
N CYS A 144 -10.25 2.87 -10.99
CA CYS A 144 -10.75 1.66 -11.64
C CYS A 144 -10.93 0.55 -10.61
N ALA A 145 -12.08 -0.12 -10.66
CA ALA A 145 -12.39 -1.30 -9.86
C ALA A 145 -12.52 -2.51 -10.78
N THR A 146 -11.65 -3.49 -10.62
CA THR A 146 -11.77 -4.79 -11.30
C THR A 146 -12.80 -5.64 -10.56
N CYS A 147 -13.83 -6.08 -11.29
CA CYS A 147 -14.90 -6.91 -10.76
C CYS A 147 -14.62 -8.39 -11.02
N SER A 148 -14.82 -9.23 -10.00
CA SER A 148 -14.73 -10.68 -10.13
C SER A 148 -15.86 -11.38 -9.40
N ASN A 149 -16.39 -12.43 -10.02
CA ASN A 149 -17.46 -13.26 -9.45
C ASN A 149 -16.89 -14.55 -8.89
N ALA A 150 -17.25 -14.88 -7.65
CA ALA A 150 -16.97 -16.17 -7.06
C ALA A 150 -17.77 -17.28 -7.77
N SER A 151 -17.12 -18.40 -8.05
CA SER A 151 -17.75 -19.57 -8.66
C SER A 151 -18.82 -20.24 -7.77
N ARG A 152 -18.76 -20.06 -6.44
CA ARG A 152 -19.77 -20.58 -5.50
C ARG A 152 -20.72 -19.47 -5.06
N ARG A 153 -22.03 -19.68 -5.23
CA ARG A 153 -23.13 -18.73 -4.89
C ARG A 153 -23.12 -18.20 -3.44
N ILE A 154 -22.46 -18.89 -2.52
CA ILE A 154 -22.41 -18.54 -1.09
C ILE A 154 -21.42 -17.39 -0.82
N GLN A 155 -20.43 -17.18 -1.68
CA GLN A 155 -19.52 -16.03 -1.60
C GLN A 155 -19.99 -14.96 -2.59
N LYS A 156 -20.47 -13.83 -2.07
CA LYS A 156 -20.97 -12.71 -2.88
C LYS A 156 -19.86 -12.09 -3.74
N ARG A 157 -20.27 -11.38 -4.80
CA ARG A 157 -19.42 -10.60 -5.71
C ARG A 157 -18.37 -9.80 -4.95
N ARG A 158 -17.14 -9.80 -5.46
CA ARG A 158 -16.02 -9.02 -4.89
C ARG A 158 -15.41 -8.14 -5.97
N SER A 159 -14.82 -7.04 -5.51
CA SER A 159 -14.17 -6.05 -6.36
C SER A 159 -12.77 -5.81 -5.81
N LEU A 160 -11.77 -5.85 -6.68
CA LEU A 160 -10.41 -5.41 -6.38
C LEU A 160 -10.24 -3.99 -6.89
N PHE A 161 -9.75 -3.11 -6.02
CA PHE A 161 -9.53 -1.70 -6.34
C PHE A 161 -8.07 -1.46 -6.67
N SER A 162 -7.81 -0.76 -7.79
CA SER A 162 -6.46 -0.33 -8.13
C SER A 162 -6.50 1.07 -8.74
N LEU A 163 -5.47 1.85 -8.44
CA LEU A 163 -5.21 3.12 -9.11
C LEU A 163 -4.33 2.94 -10.36
N ALA A 164 -3.98 1.69 -10.71
CA ALA A 164 -3.37 1.36 -11.99
C ALA A 164 -4.45 0.99 -13.02
N ILE A 165 -4.40 1.67 -14.18
CA ILE A 165 -5.36 1.54 -15.28
C ILE A 165 -4.91 0.55 -16.37
N THR A 166 -3.65 0.11 -16.32
CA THR A 166 -3.03 -0.87 -17.22
C THR A 166 -2.62 -2.13 -16.44
N PRO A 167 -2.50 -3.29 -17.12
CA PRO A 167 -2.01 -4.51 -16.49
C PRO A 167 -0.61 -4.31 -15.89
N SER A 168 -0.45 -4.58 -14.60
CA SER A 168 0.83 -4.45 -13.91
C SER A 168 0.78 -5.12 -12.55
N ARG A 169 1.84 -5.89 -12.23
CA ARG A 169 2.12 -6.38 -10.87
C ARG A 169 2.82 -5.34 -9.99
N ARG A 170 3.09 -4.12 -10.50
CA ARG A 170 3.82 -3.10 -9.76
C ARG A 170 2.97 -2.57 -8.59
N ALA A 171 3.50 -2.71 -7.38
CA ALA A 171 3.06 -1.91 -6.25
C ALA A 171 3.53 -0.46 -6.46
N SER A 172 2.65 0.42 -6.93
CA SER A 172 2.91 1.87 -6.85
C SER A 172 3.21 2.25 -5.38
N PRO A 173 4.08 3.23 -5.12
CA PRO A 173 4.29 3.76 -3.77
C PRO A 173 3.01 4.31 -3.12
N ASN A 174 1.96 4.59 -3.91
CA ASN A 174 0.60 4.89 -3.41
C ASN A 174 -0.34 3.67 -3.36
N ILE A 175 0.04 2.52 -3.94
CA ILE A 175 -0.73 1.26 -4.01
C ILE A 175 -0.63 0.44 -2.73
N SER A 176 0.26 0.77 -1.79
CA SER A 176 0.40 0.00 -0.55
C SER A 176 -0.87 -0.03 0.32
N ILE A 177 -1.86 0.84 0.06
CA ILE A 177 -3.13 0.73 0.80
C ILE A 177 -4.35 1.06 -0.05
N SER A 178 -4.77 0.15 -0.93
CA SER A 178 -6.13 0.16 -1.49
C SER A 178 -6.67 -1.23 -1.86
N LEU A 179 -6.07 -2.33 -1.37
CA LEU A 179 -6.77 -3.62 -1.42
C LEU A 179 -7.93 -3.67 -0.41
N TRP A 180 -7.98 -2.73 0.53
CA TRP A 180 -8.92 -2.73 1.65
C TRP A 180 -9.70 -1.43 1.72
N ALA A 181 -10.76 -1.39 0.92
CA ALA A 181 -11.98 -0.69 1.25
C ALA A 181 -13.13 -1.51 0.67
N MET A 182 -13.42 -2.67 1.27
CA MET A 182 -14.73 -3.32 1.09
C MET A 182 -15.80 -2.48 1.80
N SER A 183 -15.94 -1.21 1.39
CA SER A 183 -17.12 -0.43 1.70
C SER A 183 -18.26 -1.05 0.91
N PRO A 184 -19.36 -1.50 1.56
CA PRO A 184 -20.49 -2.10 0.89
C PRO A 184 -21.14 -1.22 -0.19
N ARG A 185 -20.81 0.08 -0.23
CA ARG A 185 -21.30 1.07 -1.21
C ARG A 185 -20.51 1.09 -2.52
N LYS A 186 -19.36 0.43 -2.61
CA LYS A 186 -18.49 0.42 -3.81
C LYS A 186 -18.36 -0.98 -4.39
N ARG A 187 -19.45 -1.75 -4.40
CA ARG A 187 -19.48 -3.13 -4.91
C ARG A 187 -19.85 -3.17 -6.39
N CYS A 188 -19.26 -4.13 -7.10
CA CYS A 188 -19.91 -4.81 -8.22
C CYS A 188 -20.92 -5.84 -7.66
#